data_AF-A0A537W3K1-F1
#
_entry.id   AF-A0A537W3K1-F1
#
_cell.length_a   1.000
_cell.length_b   1.000
_cell.length_c   1.000
_cell.angle_alpha   90.00
_cell.angle_beta   90.00
_cell.angle_gamma   90.00
#
_symmetry.space_group_name_H-M   'P 1'
#
loop_
_entity.id
_entity.type
_entity.pdbx_description
1 polymer ?
#
loop_
_entity_poly.entity_id
_entity_poly.type
_entity_poly.pdbx_seq_one_letter_code
_entity_poly.pdbx_strand_id
1 'polypeptide(L)' 'MEIFNLHRDEWDRVEERKGWRSKDAWVGARIGAELIGGSMYELEPGDRLWPYHTHHANEEWLLVLRG' A
#
# COMPACT_ATOMS: atom_id res chain seq x y z
N MET A 1 0.82 -18.82 -1.56
CA MET A 1 0.28 -18.21 -0.32
C MET A 1 1.36 -18.24 0.72
N GLU A 2 1.88 -17.07 1.08
CA GLU A 2 2.89 -16.91 2.13
C GLU A 2 2.32 -16.23 3.37
N ILE A 3 3.02 -16.35 4.51
CA ILE A 3 2.76 -15.48 5.67
C ILE A 3 3.45 -14.15 5.40
N PHE A 4 2.67 -13.09 5.17
CA PHE A 4 3.23 -11.76 4.94
C PHE A 4 3.70 -11.14 6.27
N ASN A 5 4.99 -10.81 6.35
CA ASN A 5 5.57 -10.13 7.51
C ASN A 5 5.72 -8.64 7.22
N LEU A 6 4.94 -7.81 7.92
CA LEU A 6 4.90 -6.34 7.80
C LEU A 6 6.26 -5.67 8.05
N HIS A 7 7.21 -6.35 8.72
CA HIS A 7 8.52 -5.79 9.08
C HIS A 7 9.64 -6.17 8.11
N ARG A 8 9.34 -6.89 7.03
CA ARG A 8 10.34 -7.16 5.97
C ARG A 8 10.49 -5.94 5.06
N ASP A 9 11.71 -5.71 4.60
CA ASP A 9 12.00 -4.66 3.61
C ASP A 9 11.88 -5.24 2.18
N GLU A 10 10.68 -5.69 1.84
CA GLU A 10 10.37 -6.30 0.55
C GLU A 10 9.19 -5.56 -0.10
N TRP A 11 9.45 -4.94 -1.24
CA TRP A 11 8.50 -4.05 -1.93
C TRP A 11 8.31 -4.48 -3.37
N ASP A 12 7.07 -4.40 -3.85
CA ASP A 12 6.70 -4.79 -5.22
C ASP A 12 6.87 -3.63 -6.20
N ARG A 13 6.73 -2.38 -5.73
CA ARG A 13 6.99 -1.18 -6.53
C ARG A 13 7.53 -0.02 -5.67
N VAL A 14 8.31 0.83 -6.33
CA VAL A 14 8.86 2.08 -5.80
C VAL A 14 8.53 3.21 -6.78
N GLU A 15 7.99 4.31 -6.27
CA GLU A 15 7.76 5.57 -6.98
C GLU A 15 8.76 6.62 -6.46
N GLU A 16 9.44 7.30 -7.37
CA GLU A 16 10.50 8.26 -7.03
C GLU A 16 10.13 9.72 -7.34
N ARG A 17 8.99 9.96 -8.00
CA ARG A 17 8.52 11.30 -8.35
C ARG A 17 8.35 12.14 -7.08
N LYS A 18 9.08 13.25 -7.00
CA LYS A 18 9.00 14.21 -5.89
C LYS A 18 7.56 14.64 -5.60
N GLY A 19 7.16 14.60 -4.33
CA GLY A 19 5.80 14.88 -3.87
C GLY A 19 4.88 13.65 -3.90
N TRP A 20 5.37 12.53 -4.42
CA TRP A 20 4.64 11.28 -4.62
C TRP A 20 5.50 10.04 -4.31
N ARG A 21 6.65 10.21 -3.63
CA ARG A 21 7.52 9.07 -3.34
C ARG A 21 6.83 8.10 -2.42
N SER A 22 6.84 6.83 -2.81
CA SER A 22 6.26 5.76 -2.01
C SER A 22 6.84 4.41 -2.39
N LYS A 23 6.77 3.48 -1.44
CA LYS A 23 6.95 2.05 -1.71
C LYS A 23 5.63 1.34 -1.49
N ASP A 24 5.36 0.30 -2.26
CA ASP A 24 4.16 -0.52 -2.13
C ASP A 24 4.45 -2.01 -2.18
N ALA A 25 3.81 -2.75 -1.27
CA ALA A 25 3.81 -4.21 -1.23
C ALA A 25 2.35 -4.70 -1.33
N TRP A 26 2.06 -5.57 -2.30
CA TRP A 26 0.72 -6.05 -2.64
C TRP A 26 0.38 -7.28 -1.80
N VAL A 27 0.13 -7.04 -0.51
CA VAL A 27 -0.17 -8.08 0.51
C VAL A 27 -1.20 -9.08 0.03
N GLY A 28 -2.33 -8.61 -0.53
CA GLY A 28 -3.41 -9.47 -1.02
C GLY A 28 -2.94 -10.47 -2.07
N ALA A 29 -2.11 -10.05 -3.02
CA ALA A 29 -1.55 -10.93 -4.04
C ALA A 29 -0.61 -11.99 -3.42
N ARG A 30 0.23 -11.59 -2.47
CA ARG A 30 1.21 -12.48 -1.80
C ARG A 30 0.53 -13.56 -0.96
N ILE A 31 -0.55 -13.20 -0.26
CA ILE A 31 -1.31 -14.14 0.56
C ILE A 31 -2.42 -14.88 -0.22
N GLY A 32 -2.60 -14.61 -1.52
CA GLY A 32 -3.63 -15.26 -2.33
C GLY A 32 -5.06 -14.84 -1.97
N ALA A 33 -5.27 -13.58 -1.61
CA ALA A 33 -6.60 -13.03 -1.39
C ALA A 33 -7.35 -12.84 -2.71
N GLU A 34 -8.65 -13.17 -2.72
CA GLU A 34 -9.48 -13.10 -3.94
C GLU A 34 -10.58 -12.04 -3.87
N LEU A 35 -11.13 -11.77 -2.68
CA LEU A 35 -12.29 -10.90 -2.52
C LEU A 35 -11.95 -9.50 -2.02
N ILE A 36 -10.84 -9.36 -1.30
CA ILE A 36 -10.38 -8.10 -0.72
C ILE A 36 -8.93 -7.88 -1.14
N GLY A 37 -8.68 -6.75 -1.81
CA GLY A 37 -7.33 -6.27 -2.08
C GLY A 37 -6.71 -5.68 -0.81
N GLY A 38 -5.40 -5.85 -0.65
CA GLY A 38 -4.67 -5.27 0.47
C GLY A 38 -3.25 -4.95 0.04
N SER A 39 -2.79 -3.77 0.43
CA SER A 39 -1.44 -3.30 0.15
C SER A 39 -0.88 -2.57 1.36
N MET A 40 0.43 -2.69 1.56
CA MET A 40 1.19 -1.93 2.55
C MET A 40 1.95 -0.84 1.82
N TYR A 41 1.99 0.35 2.42
CA TYR A 41 2.62 1.52 1.85
C TYR A 41 3.57 2.18 2.84
N GLU A 42 4.68 2.71 2.33
CA GLU A 42 5.59 3.59 3.05
C GLU A 42 5.70 4.91 2.29
N LEU A 43 5.64 6.02 3.03
CA LEU A 43 5.75 7.37 2.48
C LEU A 43 6.81 8.16 3.23
N GLU A 44 7.54 8.98 2.48
CA GLU A 44 8.42 9.99 3.03
C GLU A 44 7.63 11.24 3.46
N PRO A 45 8.13 12.04 4.43
CA PRO A 45 7.46 13.25 4.87
C PRO A 45 7.15 14.22 3.72
N GLY A 46 5.87 14.58 3.58
CA GLY A 46 5.37 15.52 2.58
C GLY A 46 5.03 14.90 1.22
N ASP A 47 5.29 13.61 1.02
CA ASP A 47 4.84 12.87 -0.16
C ASP A 47 3.38 12.38 0.00
N ARG A 48 2.78 11.96 -1.12
CA ARG A 48 1.38 11.50 -1.21
C ARG A 48 1.31 10.20 -1.99
N LEU A 49 0.36 9.34 -1.61
CA LEU A 49 0.18 8.05 -2.28
C LEU A 49 -0.75 8.17 -3.50
N TRP A 50 -1.89 8.84 -3.31
CA TRP A 50 -2.95 8.99 -4.30
C TRP A 50 -3.47 10.42 -4.35
N PRO A 51 -3.98 10.88 -5.51
CA PRO A 51 -4.74 12.12 -5.56
C PRO A 51 -5.99 12.01 -4.67
N TYR A 52 -6.52 13.15 -4.25
CA TYR A 52 -7.80 13.18 -3.53
C TYR A 52 -8.92 12.63 -4.42
N HIS A 53 -9.63 11.61 -3.95
CA HIS A 53 -10.64 10.90 -4.73
C HIS A 53 -11.70 10.23 -3.84
N THR A 54 -12.71 9.66 -4.49
CA THR A 54 -13.73 8.81 -3.88
C THR A 54 -13.97 7.59 -4.75
N HIS A 55 -14.28 6.46 -4.13
CA HIS A 55 -14.81 5.30 -4.81
C HIS A 55 -16.34 5.32 -4.78
N HIS A 56 -16.97 4.92 -5.89
CA HIS A 56 -18.44 4.80 -5.96
C HIS A 56 -18.94 3.38 -5.64
N ALA A 57 -18.11 2.36 -5.87
CA ALA A 57 -18.51 0.95 -5.80
C ALA A 57 -17.65 0.10 -4.86
N ASN A 58 -16.50 0.60 -4.42
CA ASN A 58 -15.56 -0.12 -3.57
C ASN A 58 -15.42 0.60 -2.24
N GLU A 59 -15.57 -0.14 -1.15
CA GLU A 59 -15.13 0.34 0.16
C GLU A 59 -13.60 0.29 0.22
N GLU A 60 -12.99 1.31 0.82
CA GLU A 60 -11.54 1.38 1.04
C GLU A 60 -11.26 1.85 2.46
N TRP A 61 -10.46 1.09 3.19
CA TRP A 61 -10.08 1.35 4.57
C TRP A 61 -8.58 1.55 4.69
N LEU A 62 -8.18 2.37 5.66
CA LEU A 62 -6.78 2.64 5.98
C LEU A 62 -6.52 2.34 7.46
N LEU A 63 -5.42 1.64 7.72
CA LEU A 63 -4.89 1.41 9.06
C LEU A 63 -3.47 1.99 9.12
N VAL A 64 -3.25 2.96 10.01
CA VAL A 64 -1.91 3.51 10.23
C VAL A 64 -1.12 2.53 11.09
N LEU A 65 -0.07 1.94 10.52
CA LEU A 65 0.81 0.99 11.22
C LEU A 65 1.87 1.72 12.05
N ARG A 66 2.41 2.82 11.50
CA ARG A 66 3.43 3.68 12.09
C ARG A 66 3.41 5.03 11.36
N GLY A 67 3.81 6.08 12.05
CA GLY A 67 3.98 7.43 11.53
C GLY A 67 4.34 8.37 12.67
#